data_AF-A0A024FXA6-F1
#
_entry.id   AF-A0A024FXA6-F1
#
_cell.length_a   1.000
_cell.length_b   1.000
_cell.length_c   1.000
_cell.angle_alpha   90.00
_cell.angle_beta   90.00
_cell.angle_gamma   90.00
#
_symmetry.space_group_name_H-M   'P 1'
#
loop_
_entity.id
_entity.type
_entity.pdbx_description
1 polymer ?
#
loop_
_entity_poly.entity_id
_entity_poly.type
_entity_poly.pdbx_seq_one_letter_code
_entity_poly.pdbx_strand_id
1 'polypeptide(L)'
;MSAKEAWTNGSVENARLILRQAFSANPNSEAIWLAAVKLEWENDEIELARALLAKARAHAPSAQVWMKSILLEREVGTARLEEEKLLKEGVTRFPDSPKLHMMAGQFYEHSDPPDYTEAKRRYRTGIQQCPKCMHLWILSSRLEEKVNGVTKARSVLELARLKSPKNDVLWLESIRLEARVGNSKGQNILLSKALQECPDSGILLAESIEIAARPHQKRASFAALKRKDNDPSVCLAVAKLFWQERKYTKVRKWLERTVQLQSEFGDGWAYYYLFETKHGITTNAPEKILRRCIEAEPKYGEHWTQISKQTEHRRKPIAHIIKLVSSRIPHPHI
;
A
#
# COMPACT_ATOMS: atom_id res chain seq x y z
N MET A 1 -20.07 -5.23 15.67
CA MET A 1 -19.10 -5.18 16.78
C MET A 1 -19.14 -6.46 17.59
N SER A 2 -20.30 -6.87 18.10
CA SER A 2 -20.51 -8.16 18.81
C SER A 2 -19.91 -9.40 18.12
N ALA A 3 -20.09 -9.56 16.81
CA ALA A 3 -19.50 -10.70 16.08
C ALA A 3 -17.96 -10.67 16.04
N LYS A 4 -17.35 -9.48 16.03
CA LYS A 4 -15.88 -9.33 16.07
C LYS A 4 -15.36 -9.68 17.47
N GLU A 5 -16.06 -9.25 18.52
CA GLU A 5 -15.71 -9.56 19.92
C GLU A 5 -15.84 -11.05 20.24
N ALA A 6 -16.93 -11.70 19.79
CA ALA A 6 -17.11 -13.14 19.94
C ALA A 6 -15.99 -13.93 19.25
N TRP A 7 -15.53 -13.44 18.11
CA TRP A 7 -14.44 -14.05 17.36
C TRP A 7 -13.07 -13.81 18.00
N THR A 8 -12.78 -12.60 18.51
CA THR A 8 -11.54 -12.35 19.27
C THR A 8 -11.47 -13.15 20.56
N ASN A 9 -12.63 -13.49 21.13
CA ASN A 9 -12.73 -14.35 22.31
C ASN A 9 -12.65 -15.86 21.96
N GLY A 10 -12.38 -16.21 20.70
CA GLY A 10 -12.16 -17.59 20.23
C GLY A 10 -13.43 -18.40 19.92
N SER A 11 -14.62 -17.80 20.04
CA SER A 11 -15.89 -18.50 19.80
C SER A 11 -16.39 -18.30 18.37
N VAL A 12 -15.87 -19.09 17.42
CA VAL A 12 -16.25 -19.02 15.99
C VAL A 12 -17.74 -19.35 15.78
N GLU A 13 -18.27 -20.35 16.49
CA GLU A 13 -19.67 -20.78 16.37
C GLU A 13 -20.64 -19.69 16.83
N ASN A 14 -20.34 -19.03 17.94
CA ASN A 14 -21.15 -17.90 18.43
C ASN A 14 -21.12 -16.74 17.45
N ALA A 15 -19.97 -16.44 16.86
CA ALA A 15 -19.87 -15.42 15.81
C ALA A 15 -20.71 -15.77 14.58
N ARG A 16 -20.74 -17.06 14.15
CA ARG A 16 -21.62 -17.54 13.07
C ARG A 16 -23.11 -17.39 13.42
N LEU A 17 -23.51 -17.71 14.65
CA LEU A 17 -24.90 -17.55 15.10
C LEU A 17 -25.35 -16.09 15.10
N ILE A 18 -24.51 -15.19 15.62
CA ILE A 18 -24.77 -13.75 15.62
C ILE A 18 -24.89 -13.22 14.17
N LEU A 19 -24.03 -13.69 13.26
CA LEU A 19 -24.11 -13.31 11.85
C LEU A 19 -25.39 -13.84 11.18
N ARG A 20 -25.85 -15.05 11.50
CA ARG A 20 -27.13 -15.59 11.01
C ARG A 20 -28.32 -14.73 11.47
N GLN A 21 -28.33 -14.33 12.74
CA GLN A 21 -29.33 -13.40 13.26
C GLN A 21 -29.25 -12.02 12.58
N ALA A 22 -28.03 -11.57 12.28
CA ALA A 22 -27.83 -10.32 11.56
C ALA A 22 -28.34 -10.39 10.11
N PHE A 23 -28.24 -11.55 9.45
CA PHE A 23 -28.82 -11.77 8.12
C PHE A 23 -30.35 -11.78 8.14
N SER A 24 -30.98 -12.37 9.16
CA SER A 24 -32.44 -12.32 9.28
C SER A 24 -32.96 -10.91 9.53
N ALA A 25 -32.18 -10.07 10.23
CA ALA A 25 -32.55 -8.69 10.49
C ALA A 25 -32.30 -7.78 9.27
N ASN A 26 -31.16 -7.93 8.58
CA ASN A 26 -30.74 -7.06 7.48
C ASN A 26 -30.13 -7.84 6.30
N PRO A 27 -30.96 -8.38 5.38
CA PRO A 27 -30.48 -9.20 4.27
C PRO A 27 -29.58 -8.48 3.25
N ASN A 28 -29.75 -7.16 3.09
CA ASN A 28 -29.10 -6.38 2.03
C ASN A 28 -27.80 -5.69 2.48
N SER A 29 -27.35 -5.89 3.72
CA SER A 29 -26.20 -5.15 4.24
C SER A 29 -24.87 -5.73 3.76
N GLU A 30 -24.16 -4.96 2.94
CA GLU A 30 -22.81 -5.31 2.44
C GLU A 30 -21.84 -5.65 3.59
N ALA A 31 -21.84 -4.85 4.66
CA ALA A 31 -20.89 -5.01 5.75
C ALA A 31 -21.06 -6.36 6.49
N ILE A 32 -22.29 -6.86 6.59
CA ILE A 32 -22.59 -8.14 7.22
C ILE A 32 -22.09 -9.29 6.34
N TRP A 33 -22.36 -9.23 5.02
CA TRP A 33 -21.83 -10.19 4.07
C TRP A 33 -20.30 -10.25 4.09
N LEU A 34 -19.65 -9.09 4.06
CA LEU A 34 -18.19 -9.00 4.10
C LEU A 34 -17.60 -9.51 5.43
N ALA A 35 -18.28 -9.27 6.56
CA ALA A 35 -17.86 -9.80 7.85
C ALA A 35 -18.00 -11.32 7.92
N ALA A 36 -19.08 -11.89 7.38
CA ALA A 36 -19.28 -13.33 7.31
C ALA A 36 -18.25 -14.00 6.41
N VAL A 37 -17.99 -13.45 5.23
CA VAL A 37 -16.94 -13.94 4.34
C VAL A 37 -15.56 -13.85 5.01
N LYS A 38 -15.27 -12.76 5.72
CA LYS A 38 -14.01 -12.62 6.46
C LYS A 38 -13.85 -13.74 7.50
N LEU A 39 -14.90 -14.05 8.24
CA LEU A 39 -14.88 -15.10 9.25
C LEU A 39 -14.61 -16.48 8.63
N GLU A 40 -15.34 -16.86 7.58
CA GLU A 40 -15.14 -18.18 6.95
C GLU A 40 -13.78 -18.28 6.24
N TRP A 41 -13.32 -17.17 5.64
CA TRP A 41 -12.02 -17.11 4.98
C TRP A 41 -10.86 -17.29 5.97
N GLU A 42 -10.95 -16.72 7.17
CA GLU A 42 -9.90 -16.87 8.19
C GLU A 42 -9.90 -18.24 8.87
N ASN A 43 -11.00 -19.00 8.79
CA ASN A 43 -11.11 -20.36 9.33
C ASN A 43 -10.89 -21.47 8.29
N ASP A 44 -10.33 -21.16 7.12
CA ASP A 44 -10.05 -22.10 6.02
C ASP A 44 -11.27 -22.76 5.35
N GLU A 45 -12.48 -22.26 5.61
CA GLU A 45 -13.72 -22.71 5.00
C GLU A 45 -13.98 -22.03 3.65
N ILE A 46 -13.11 -22.31 2.68
CA ILE A 46 -13.07 -21.63 1.37
C ILE A 46 -14.36 -21.85 0.57
N GLU A 47 -14.92 -23.06 0.59
CA GLU A 47 -16.13 -23.40 -0.16
C GLU A 47 -17.36 -22.65 0.38
N LEU A 48 -17.49 -22.57 1.71
CA LEU A 48 -18.54 -21.77 2.36
C LEU A 48 -18.35 -20.29 2.05
N ALA A 49 -17.12 -19.79 2.11
CA ALA A 49 -16.81 -18.41 1.74
C ALA A 49 -17.18 -18.11 0.27
N ARG A 50 -16.92 -19.02 -0.66
CA ARG A 50 -17.32 -18.90 -2.09
C ARG A 50 -18.84 -18.88 -2.25
N ALA A 51 -19.55 -19.76 -1.55
CA ALA A 51 -21.02 -19.80 -1.57
C ALA A 51 -21.64 -18.52 -0.98
N LEU A 52 -21.09 -18.00 0.12
CA LEU A 52 -21.51 -16.74 0.74
C LEU A 52 -21.24 -15.56 -0.20
N LEU A 53 -20.10 -15.52 -0.88
CA LEU A 53 -19.79 -14.49 -1.87
C LEU A 53 -20.70 -14.56 -3.10
N ALA A 54 -21.09 -15.76 -3.55
CA ALA A 54 -22.06 -15.91 -4.63
C ALA A 54 -23.43 -15.33 -4.24
N LYS A 55 -23.89 -15.61 -3.01
CA LYS A 55 -25.12 -15.02 -2.46
C LYS A 55 -25.01 -13.51 -2.29
N ALA A 56 -23.87 -13.03 -1.77
CA ALA A 56 -23.61 -11.60 -1.61
C ALA A 56 -23.65 -10.85 -2.96
N ARG A 57 -23.12 -11.45 -4.04
CA ARG A 57 -23.20 -10.87 -5.40
C ARG A 57 -24.63 -10.75 -5.93
N ALA A 58 -25.54 -11.63 -5.50
CA ALA A 58 -26.95 -11.59 -5.90
C ALA A 58 -27.77 -10.58 -5.09
N HIS A 59 -27.58 -10.55 -3.77
CA HIS A 59 -28.39 -9.71 -2.86
C HIS A 59 -27.85 -8.29 -2.67
N ALA A 60 -26.53 -8.12 -2.65
CA ALA A 60 -25.86 -6.83 -2.41
C ALA A 60 -24.62 -6.68 -3.32
N PRO A 61 -24.83 -6.49 -4.65
CA PRO A 61 -23.72 -6.30 -5.57
C PRO A 61 -23.01 -4.98 -5.28
N SER A 62 -21.79 -5.06 -4.74
CA SER A 62 -20.93 -3.91 -4.47
C SER A 62 -19.52 -4.18 -4.98
N ALA A 63 -18.82 -3.14 -5.42
CA ALA A 63 -17.46 -3.25 -5.91
C ALA A 63 -16.52 -3.91 -4.88
N GLN A 64 -16.76 -3.75 -3.58
CA GLN A 64 -15.98 -4.42 -2.54
C GLN A 64 -16.26 -5.92 -2.46
N VAL A 65 -17.52 -6.35 -2.64
CA VAL A 65 -17.89 -7.78 -2.68
C VAL A 65 -17.20 -8.46 -3.85
N TRP A 66 -17.27 -7.86 -5.04
CA TRP A 66 -16.56 -8.36 -6.23
C TRP A 66 -15.04 -8.41 -6.02
N MET A 67 -14.46 -7.35 -5.45
CA MET A 67 -13.03 -7.30 -5.10
C MET A 67 -12.64 -8.45 -4.16
N LYS A 68 -13.46 -8.74 -3.14
CA LYS A 68 -13.22 -9.83 -2.20
C LYS A 68 -13.39 -11.21 -2.83
N SER A 69 -14.34 -11.38 -3.75
CA SER A 69 -14.47 -12.61 -4.54
C SER A 69 -13.22 -12.89 -5.37
N ILE A 70 -12.71 -11.88 -6.08
CA ILE A 70 -11.50 -12.02 -6.89
C ILE A 70 -10.29 -12.34 -6.00
N LEU A 71 -10.15 -11.65 -4.87
CA LEU A 71 -9.07 -11.91 -3.92
C LEU A 71 -9.11 -13.33 -3.32
N LEU A 72 -10.30 -13.92 -3.17
CA LEU A 72 -10.45 -15.29 -2.69
C LEU A 72 -9.93 -16.27 -3.74
N GLU A 73 -10.39 -16.16 -4.98
CA GLU A 73 -9.90 -17.04 -6.05
C GLU A 73 -8.38 -16.91 -6.30
N ARG A 74 -7.84 -15.69 -6.14
CA ARG A 74 -6.39 -15.45 -6.23
C ARG A 74 -5.59 -16.14 -5.14
N GLU A 75 -6.17 -16.32 -3.95
CA GLU A 75 -5.51 -17.00 -2.83
C GLU A 75 -5.58 -18.52 -2.98
N VAL A 76 -6.70 -19.05 -3.48
CA VAL A 76 -6.87 -20.48 -3.73
C VAL A 76 -6.00 -20.93 -4.90
N GLY A 77 -5.81 -20.09 -5.92
CA GLY A 77 -4.90 -20.34 -7.05
C GLY A 77 -5.37 -21.41 -8.04
N THR A 78 -6.41 -22.19 -7.71
CA THR A 78 -6.92 -23.30 -8.53
C THR A 78 -7.83 -22.84 -9.68
N ALA A 79 -8.48 -21.68 -9.55
CA ALA A 79 -9.55 -21.24 -10.45
C ALA A 79 -9.21 -19.98 -11.25
N ARG A 80 -8.08 -19.98 -11.97
CA ARG A 80 -7.61 -18.83 -12.77
C ARG A 80 -8.65 -18.34 -13.80
N LEU A 81 -9.36 -19.27 -14.43
CA LEU A 81 -10.44 -18.95 -15.38
C LEU A 81 -11.64 -18.31 -14.69
N GLU A 82 -11.95 -18.71 -13.46
CA GLU A 82 -13.03 -18.09 -12.68
C GLU A 82 -12.62 -16.69 -12.22
N GLU A 83 -11.38 -16.49 -11.78
CA GLU A 83 -10.85 -15.15 -11.46
C GLU A 83 -11.00 -14.21 -12.67
N GLU A 84 -10.64 -14.67 -13.87
CA GLU A 84 -10.77 -13.86 -15.08
C GLU A 84 -12.23 -13.53 -15.41
N LYS A 85 -13.15 -14.50 -15.29
CA LYS A 85 -14.59 -14.27 -15.50
C LYS A 85 -15.12 -13.24 -14.50
N LEU A 86 -14.80 -13.39 -13.22
CA LEU A 86 -15.18 -12.46 -12.16
C LEU A 86 -14.62 -11.05 -12.39
N LEU A 87 -13.39 -10.95 -12.88
CA LEU A 87 -12.77 -9.67 -13.23
C LEU A 87 -13.48 -8.99 -14.39
N LYS A 88 -13.79 -9.74 -15.46
CA LYS A 88 -14.52 -9.21 -16.63
C LYS A 88 -15.91 -8.73 -16.21
N GLU A 89 -16.67 -9.55 -15.49
CA GLU A 89 -18.02 -9.19 -14.99
C GLU A 89 -17.98 -8.04 -13.98
N GLY A 90 -16.99 -8.03 -13.08
CA GLY A 90 -16.85 -6.98 -12.08
C GLY A 90 -16.58 -5.62 -12.73
N VAL A 91 -15.72 -5.58 -13.75
CA VAL A 91 -15.40 -4.35 -14.48
C VAL A 91 -16.57 -3.86 -15.33
N THR A 92 -17.35 -4.75 -15.94
CA THR A 92 -18.53 -4.33 -16.72
C THR A 92 -19.66 -3.80 -15.84
N ARG A 93 -19.86 -4.39 -14.65
CA ARG A 93 -20.88 -3.93 -13.69
C ARG A 93 -20.46 -2.68 -12.93
N PHE A 94 -19.18 -2.54 -12.60
CA PHE A 94 -18.64 -1.42 -11.82
C PHE A 94 -17.46 -0.75 -12.53
N PRO A 95 -17.71 -0.03 -13.63
CA PRO A 95 -16.66 0.69 -14.36
C PRO A 95 -15.98 1.77 -13.52
N ASP A 96 -16.73 2.37 -12.58
CA ASP A 96 -16.26 3.46 -11.72
C ASP A 96 -15.30 3.01 -10.61
N SER A 97 -15.05 1.71 -10.45
CA SER A 97 -14.17 1.20 -9.41
C SER A 97 -12.72 1.07 -9.91
N PRO A 98 -11.80 1.98 -9.52
CA PRO A 98 -10.42 1.90 -9.99
C PRO A 98 -9.71 0.64 -9.48
N LYS A 99 -10.07 0.14 -8.28
CA LYS A 99 -9.44 -1.06 -7.69
C LYS A 99 -9.67 -2.31 -8.54
N LEU A 100 -10.85 -2.46 -9.16
CA LEU A 100 -11.14 -3.60 -10.03
C LEU A 100 -10.28 -3.56 -11.29
N HIS A 101 -10.13 -2.39 -11.91
CA HIS A 101 -9.21 -2.20 -13.04
C HIS A 101 -7.76 -2.46 -12.66
N MET A 102 -7.32 -2.03 -11.47
CA MET A 102 -5.98 -2.34 -10.97
C MET A 102 -5.77 -3.84 -10.82
N MET A 103 -6.73 -4.55 -10.22
CA MET A 103 -6.64 -6.00 -10.04
C MET A 103 -6.66 -6.76 -11.37
N ALA A 104 -7.43 -6.28 -12.35
CA ALA A 104 -7.49 -6.84 -13.69
C ALA A 104 -6.14 -6.68 -14.42
N GLY A 105 -5.55 -5.49 -14.39
CA GLY A 105 -4.23 -5.27 -15.00
C GLY A 105 -3.14 -6.12 -14.33
N GLN A 106 -3.15 -6.23 -13.00
CA GLN A 106 -2.23 -7.09 -12.27
C GLN A 106 -2.41 -8.58 -12.61
N PHE A 107 -3.64 -9.04 -12.82
CA PHE A 107 -3.91 -10.43 -13.18
C PHE A 107 -3.26 -10.82 -14.52
N TYR A 108 -3.37 -9.96 -15.54
CA TYR A 108 -2.72 -10.17 -16.84
C TYR A 108 -1.21 -9.93 -16.79
N GLU A 109 -0.71 -9.09 -15.88
CA GLU A 109 0.73 -8.87 -15.71
C GLU A 109 1.42 -10.07 -15.03
N HIS A 110 0.72 -10.75 -14.11
CA HIS A 110 1.21 -11.96 -13.43
C HIS A 110 0.70 -13.25 -14.11
N SER A 111 0.24 -13.17 -15.36
CA SER A 111 -0.04 -14.38 -16.14
C SER A 111 1.23 -15.06 -16.62
N ASP A 112 1.16 -16.38 -16.71
CA ASP A 112 2.23 -17.19 -17.28
C ASP A 112 1.66 -17.88 -18.53
N PRO A 113 1.96 -17.40 -19.75
CA PRO A 113 2.81 -16.24 -20.09
C PRO A 113 2.13 -14.87 -19.83
N PRO A 114 2.91 -13.78 -19.64
CA PRO A 114 2.36 -12.46 -19.31
C PRO A 114 1.75 -11.79 -20.54
N ASP A 115 0.47 -11.43 -20.45
CA ASP A 115 -0.21 -10.67 -21.52
C ASP A 115 -0.18 -9.16 -21.24
N TYR A 116 0.93 -8.56 -21.68
CA TYR A 116 1.12 -7.11 -21.57
C TYR A 116 0.14 -6.30 -22.44
N THR A 117 -0.43 -6.88 -23.50
CA THR A 117 -1.34 -6.18 -24.40
C THR A 117 -2.69 -5.97 -23.73
N GLU A 118 -3.21 -7.03 -23.11
CA GLU A 118 -4.43 -7.00 -22.34
C GLU A 118 -4.27 -6.16 -21.07
N ALA A 119 -3.16 -6.30 -20.35
CA ALA A 119 -2.87 -5.47 -19.18
C ALA A 119 -2.90 -3.96 -19.52
N LYS A 120 -2.29 -3.55 -20.64
CA LYS A 120 -2.35 -2.15 -21.12
C LYS A 120 -3.77 -1.73 -21.43
N ARG A 121 -4.54 -2.58 -22.10
CA ARG A 121 -5.95 -2.30 -22.41
C ARG A 121 -6.75 -2.04 -21.13
N ARG A 122 -6.60 -2.89 -20.12
CA ARG A 122 -7.30 -2.76 -18.83
C ARG A 122 -6.90 -1.51 -18.05
N TYR A 123 -5.61 -1.17 -18.00
CA TYR A 123 -5.19 0.07 -17.36
C TYR A 123 -5.69 1.31 -18.12
N ARG A 124 -5.67 1.31 -19.47
CA ARG A 124 -6.21 2.40 -20.27
C ARG A 124 -7.71 2.58 -20.10
N THR A 125 -8.48 1.49 -20.11
CA THR A 125 -9.94 1.56 -19.85
C THR A 125 -10.23 2.11 -18.47
N GLY A 126 -9.48 1.67 -17.45
CA GLY A 126 -9.63 2.21 -16.12
C GLY A 126 -9.23 3.69 -16.01
N ILE A 127 -8.22 4.14 -16.75
CA ILE A 127 -7.79 5.55 -16.75
C ILE A 127 -8.86 6.45 -17.39
N GLN A 128 -9.50 5.97 -18.45
CA GLN A 128 -10.60 6.68 -19.11
C GLN A 128 -11.81 6.82 -18.19
N GLN A 129 -12.16 5.76 -17.46
CA GLN A 129 -13.31 5.75 -16.55
C GLN A 129 -13.02 6.49 -15.23
N CYS A 130 -11.81 6.30 -14.68
CA CYS A 130 -11.38 6.84 -13.39
C CYS A 130 -10.12 7.71 -13.52
N PRO A 131 -10.18 8.88 -14.18
CA PRO A 131 -9.00 9.71 -14.45
C PRO A 131 -8.37 10.32 -13.18
N LYS A 132 -9.13 10.41 -12.08
CA LYS A 132 -8.67 10.95 -10.80
C LYS A 132 -7.86 9.96 -9.97
N CYS A 133 -7.87 8.66 -10.31
CA CYS A 133 -7.20 7.66 -9.49
C CYS A 133 -5.69 7.60 -9.80
N MET A 134 -4.88 8.16 -8.90
CA MET A 134 -3.43 8.18 -8.98
C MET A 134 -2.77 6.79 -9.10
N HIS A 135 -3.26 5.79 -8.37
CA HIS A 135 -2.62 4.47 -8.34
C HIS A 135 -2.71 3.75 -9.68
N LEU A 136 -3.77 3.99 -10.45
CA LEU A 136 -3.92 3.40 -11.76
C LEU A 136 -2.92 3.98 -12.77
N TRP A 137 -2.68 5.29 -12.70
CA TRP A 137 -1.64 5.95 -13.49
C TRP A 137 -0.24 5.42 -13.17
N ILE A 138 0.06 5.21 -11.89
CA ILE A 138 1.35 4.66 -11.44
C ILE A 138 1.54 3.21 -11.92
N LEU A 139 0.52 2.37 -11.83
CA LEU A 139 0.60 1.00 -12.37
C LEU A 139 0.75 1.02 -13.89
N SER A 140 0.02 1.89 -14.60
CA SER A 140 0.15 2.03 -16.04
C SER A 140 1.54 2.52 -16.44
N SER A 141 2.13 3.48 -15.72
CA SER A 141 3.48 3.98 -16.03
C SER A 141 4.54 2.91 -15.81
N ARG A 142 4.44 2.13 -14.72
CA ARG A 142 5.34 1.01 -14.43
C ARG A 142 5.22 -0.11 -15.48
N LEU A 143 4.01 -0.40 -15.97
CA LEU A 143 3.81 -1.36 -17.06
C LEU A 143 4.43 -0.86 -18.37
N GLU A 144 4.21 0.41 -18.73
CA GLU A 144 4.76 0.99 -19.95
C GLU A 144 6.30 1.11 -19.88
N GLU A 145 6.86 1.36 -18.69
CA GLU A 145 8.31 1.33 -18.43
C GLU A 145 8.91 -0.05 -18.75
N LYS A 146 8.27 -1.13 -18.28
CA LYS A 146 8.71 -2.51 -18.54
C LYS A 146 8.65 -2.91 -20.03
N VAL A 147 7.62 -2.46 -20.75
CA VAL A 147 7.32 -2.99 -22.10
C VAL A 147 7.82 -2.07 -23.22
N ASN A 148 7.60 -0.76 -23.09
CA ASN A 148 7.82 0.21 -24.16
C ASN A 148 8.95 1.21 -23.87
N GLY A 149 9.57 1.11 -22.69
CA GLY A 149 10.64 1.98 -22.25
C GLY A 149 10.16 3.30 -21.62
N VAL A 150 11.15 4.08 -21.20
CA VAL A 150 11.00 5.23 -20.30
C VAL A 150 10.22 6.40 -20.91
N THR A 151 10.33 6.61 -22.22
CA THR A 151 9.71 7.77 -22.91
C THR A 151 8.19 7.73 -22.85
N LYS A 152 7.57 6.57 -23.07
CA LYS A 152 6.11 6.41 -22.93
C LYS A 152 5.67 6.47 -21.48
N ALA A 153 6.48 5.98 -20.54
CA ALA A 153 6.17 6.10 -19.12
C ALA A 153 6.16 7.58 -18.66
N ARG A 154 7.10 8.41 -19.15
CA ARG A 154 7.10 9.87 -18.92
C ARG A 154 5.83 10.54 -19.44
N SER A 155 5.43 10.25 -20.67
CA SER A 155 4.23 10.85 -21.27
C SER A 155 2.95 10.44 -20.54
N VAL A 156 2.85 9.19 -20.08
CA VAL A 156 1.73 8.73 -19.23
C VAL A 156 1.69 9.50 -17.91
N LEU A 157 2.83 9.71 -17.24
CA LEU A 157 2.89 10.47 -16.00
C LEU A 157 2.62 11.97 -16.21
N GLU A 158 3.05 12.54 -17.32
CA GLU A 158 2.68 13.91 -17.72
C GLU A 158 1.18 14.07 -17.91
N LEU A 159 0.54 13.15 -18.65
CA LEU A 159 -0.91 13.12 -18.80
C LEU A 159 -1.63 12.95 -17.46
N ALA A 160 -1.10 12.10 -16.57
CA ALA A 160 -1.64 11.91 -15.24
C ALA A 160 -1.66 13.22 -14.43
N ARG A 161 -0.57 14.00 -14.49
CA ARG A 161 -0.47 15.30 -13.80
C ARG A 161 -1.41 16.35 -14.38
N LEU A 162 -1.64 16.35 -15.69
CA LEU A 162 -2.63 17.23 -16.32
C LEU A 162 -4.06 16.89 -15.90
N LYS A 163 -4.38 15.59 -15.74
CA LYS A 163 -5.72 15.14 -15.34
C LYS A 163 -5.98 15.27 -13.84
N SER A 164 -4.95 15.09 -13.01
CA SER A 164 -5.02 15.21 -11.55
C SER A 164 -3.93 16.18 -11.06
N PRO A 165 -4.15 17.50 -11.20
CA PRO A 165 -3.18 18.50 -10.77
C PRO A 165 -3.00 18.46 -9.25
N LYS A 166 -1.82 18.88 -8.77
CA LYS A 166 -1.47 18.98 -7.34
C LYS A 166 -1.45 17.66 -6.55
N ASN A 167 -1.37 16.51 -7.22
CA ASN A 167 -1.20 15.23 -6.53
C ASN A 167 0.29 14.94 -6.29
N ASP A 168 0.68 14.84 -5.02
CA ASP A 168 2.05 14.64 -4.59
C ASP A 168 2.60 13.24 -4.93
N VAL A 169 1.77 12.21 -4.92
CA VAL A 169 2.22 10.84 -5.22
C VAL A 169 2.51 10.64 -6.71
N LEU A 170 1.79 11.34 -7.60
CA LEU A 170 2.10 11.34 -9.03
C LEU A 170 3.42 12.05 -9.32
N TRP A 171 3.69 13.16 -8.62
CA TRP A 171 4.97 13.84 -8.68
C TRP A 171 6.10 12.94 -8.19
N LEU A 172 5.93 12.28 -7.06
CA LEU A 172 6.91 11.35 -6.51
C LEU A 172 7.23 10.19 -7.46
N GLU A 173 6.23 9.57 -8.09
CA GLU A 173 6.52 8.50 -9.07
C GLU A 173 7.31 9.03 -10.27
N SER A 174 7.03 10.25 -10.74
CA SER A 174 7.80 10.86 -11.84
C SER A 174 9.26 11.17 -11.46
N ILE A 175 9.49 11.63 -10.23
CA ILE A 175 10.83 11.88 -9.70
C ILE A 175 11.60 10.57 -9.59
N ARG A 176 10.96 9.51 -9.10
CA ARG A 176 11.58 8.18 -8.97
C ARG A 176 11.80 7.49 -10.30
N LEU A 177 10.96 7.74 -11.30
CA LEU A 177 11.20 7.27 -12.65
C LEU A 177 12.50 7.87 -13.20
N GLU A 178 12.73 9.18 -13.06
CA GLU A 178 14.03 9.77 -13.45
C GLU A 178 15.20 9.24 -12.64
N ALA A 179 14.98 8.92 -11.35
CA ALA A 179 16.00 8.28 -10.51
C ALA A 179 16.42 6.91 -11.05
N ARG A 180 15.45 6.08 -11.45
CA ARG A 180 15.69 4.75 -12.06
C ARG A 180 16.47 4.84 -13.37
N VAL A 181 16.27 5.91 -14.12
CA VAL A 181 16.96 6.19 -15.39
C VAL A 181 18.36 6.76 -15.17
N GLY A 182 18.68 7.24 -13.96
CA GLY A 182 19.95 7.89 -13.64
C GLY A 182 20.03 9.37 -14.04
N ASN A 183 18.89 10.01 -14.34
CA ASN A 183 18.84 11.41 -14.74
C ASN A 183 18.67 12.35 -13.53
N SER A 184 19.75 12.57 -12.78
CA SER A 184 19.74 13.41 -11.57
C SER A 184 19.36 14.88 -11.84
N LYS A 185 19.65 15.40 -13.04
CA LYS A 185 19.26 16.78 -13.42
C LYS A 185 17.75 16.88 -13.61
N GLY A 186 17.16 15.97 -14.39
CA GLY A 186 15.71 15.91 -14.59
C GLY A 186 14.95 15.68 -13.28
N GLN A 187 15.48 14.81 -12.42
CA GLN A 187 14.94 14.54 -11.09
C GLN A 187 14.85 15.81 -10.23
N ASN A 188 15.92 16.61 -10.15
CA ASN A 188 15.94 17.86 -9.38
C ASN A 188 14.98 18.93 -9.94
N ILE A 189 14.86 19.01 -11.28
CA ILE A 189 13.93 19.94 -11.94
C ILE A 189 12.48 19.54 -11.66
N LEU A 190 12.15 18.25 -11.72
CA LEU A 190 10.80 17.78 -11.39
C LEU A 190 10.48 17.97 -9.91
N LEU A 191 11.44 17.73 -9.02
CA LEU A 191 11.28 17.96 -7.59
C LEU A 191 11.01 19.44 -7.27
N SER A 192 11.74 20.36 -7.90
CA SER A 192 11.52 21.80 -7.66
C SER A 192 10.14 22.25 -8.14
N LYS A 193 9.67 21.75 -9.29
CA LYS A 193 8.30 21.98 -9.78
C LYS A 193 7.25 21.38 -8.86
N ALA A 194 7.46 20.15 -8.39
CA ALA A 194 6.55 19.48 -7.47
C ALA A 194 6.39 20.25 -6.15
N LEU A 195 7.48 20.81 -5.60
CA LEU A 195 7.45 21.62 -4.38
C LEU A 195 6.86 23.02 -4.59
N GLN A 196 6.81 23.54 -5.82
CA GLN A 196 6.09 24.77 -6.14
C GLN A 196 4.58 24.55 -6.17
N GLU A 197 4.13 23.43 -6.74
CA GLU A 197 2.70 23.09 -6.80
C GLU A 197 2.16 22.58 -5.46
N CYS A 198 2.96 21.78 -4.74
CA CYS A 198 2.59 21.11 -3.50
C CYS A 198 3.65 21.37 -2.40
N PRO A 199 3.68 22.59 -1.81
CA PRO A 199 4.69 22.95 -0.82
C PRO A 199 4.56 22.20 0.52
N ASP A 200 3.34 21.72 0.84
CA ASP A 200 2.99 21.12 2.13
C ASP A 200 2.96 19.57 2.14
N SER A 201 3.37 18.93 1.04
CA SER A 201 3.45 17.47 0.98
C SER A 201 4.70 16.98 1.71
N GLY A 202 4.51 16.26 2.82
CA GLY A 202 5.60 15.64 3.56
C GLY A 202 6.33 14.55 2.79
N ILE A 203 5.67 13.89 1.85
CA ILE A 203 6.28 12.80 1.08
C ILE A 203 7.29 13.38 0.07
N LEU A 204 6.93 14.47 -0.61
CA LEU A 204 7.84 15.19 -1.51
C LEU A 204 8.97 15.87 -0.74
N LEU A 205 8.69 16.43 0.44
CA LEU A 205 9.73 16.98 1.31
C LEU A 205 10.69 15.90 1.81
N ALA A 206 10.19 14.72 2.20
CA ALA A 206 11.03 13.59 2.58
C ALA A 206 11.95 13.15 1.43
N GLU A 207 11.39 12.98 0.23
CA GLU A 207 12.17 12.64 -0.97
C GLU A 207 13.20 13.74 -1.32
N SER A 208 12.87 15.02 -1.09
CA SER A 208 13.81 16.13 -1.31
C SER A 208 15.07 16.05 -0.44
N ILE A 209 14.94 15.53 0.78
CA ILE A 209 16.07 15.33 1.69
C ILE A 209 16.95 14.18 1.18
N GLU A 210 16.35 13.11 0.66
CA GLU A 210 17.09 11.95 0.15
C GLU A 210 17.83 12.26 -1.16
N ILE A 211 17.22 13.05 -2.05
CA ILE A 211 17.80 13.45 -3.35
C ILE A 211 18.94 14.46 -3.18
N ALA A 212 18.87 15.33 -2.17
CA ALA A 212 19.90 16.35 -1.95
C ALA A 212 21.28 15.71 -1.71
N ALA A 213 22.32 16.32 -2.26
CA ALA A 213 23.70 15.89 -2.02
C ALA A 213 24.02 15.96 -0.51
N ARG A 214 24.79 14.99 0.00
CA ARG A 214 25.13 14.82 1.43
C ARG A 214 25.41 16.14 2.19
N PRO A 215 26.20 17.10 1.65
CA PRO A 215 26.45 18.37 2.35
C PRO A 215 25.21 19.25 2.54
N HIS A 216 24.26 19.19 1.62
CA HIS A 216 23.05 20.02 1.62
C HIS A 216 21.85 19.36 2.30
N GLN A 217 21.91 18.06 2.61
CA GLN A 217 20.82 17.32 3.24
C GLN A 217 20.37 17.92 4.58
N LYS A 218 21.32 18.40 5.41
CA LYS A 218 20.98 19.09 6.67
C LYS A 218 20.16 20.36 6.44
N ARG A 219 20.55 21.16 5.44
CA ARG A 219 19.84 22.40 5.13
C ARG A 219 18.45 22.09 4.58
N ALA A 220 18.34 21.06 3.74
CA ALA A 220 17.07 20.58 3.20
C ALA A 220 16.15 20.05 4.32
N SER A 221 16.69 19.30 5.28
CA SER A 221 15.90 18.78 6.39
C SER A 221 15.38 19.87 7.32
N PHE A 222 16.19 20.90 7.63
CA PHE A 222 15.71 22.07 8.39
C PHE A 222 14.64 22.85 7.62
N ALA A 223 14.80 23.00 6.30
CA ALA A 223 13.80 23.67 5.46
C ALA A 223 12.49 22.88 5.41
N ALA A 224 12.55 21.55 5.35
CA ALA A 224 11.39 20.67 5.37
C ALA A 224 10.66 20.70 6.72
N LEU A 225 11.42 20.61 7.83
CA LEU A 225 10.88 20.71 9.18
C LEU A 225 10.17 22.05 9.41
N LYS A 226 10.82 23.18 9.07
CA LYS A 226 10.22 24.52 9.20
C LYS A 226 8.88 24.67 8.45
N ARG A 227 8.70 23.93 7.35
CA ARG A 227 7.42 23.91 6.62
C ARG A 227 6.40 22.99 7.28
N LYS A 228 6.80 21.77 7.63
CA LYS A 228 5.89 20.76 8.18
C LYS A 228 6.58 19.86 9.22
N ASP A 229 6.54 20.32 10.46
CA ASP A 229 7.14 19.64 11.61
C ASP A 229 6.37 18.39 12.09
N ASN A 230 5.12 18.21 11.64
CA ASN A 230 4.21 17.17 12.13
C ASN A 230 4.04 15.99 11.18
N ASP A 231 4.80 15.92 10.08
CA ASP A 231 4.69 14.81 9.13
C ASP A 231 5.61 13.62 9.47
N PRO A 232 5.08 12.39 9.60
CA PRO A 232 5.87 11.20 9.90
C PRO A 232 6.91 10.88 8.82
N SER A 233 6.59 11.10 7.53
CA SER A 233 7.51 10.84 6.42
C SER A 233 8.74 11.75 6.47
N VAL A 234 8.56 13.02 6.82
CA VAL A 234 9.68 13.98 7.00
C VAL A 234 10.52 13.59 8.20
N CYS A 235 9.87 13.29 9.34
CA CYS A 235 10.56 12.83 10.54
C CYS A 235 11.36 11.53 10.28
N LEU A 236 10.84 10.62 9.45
CA LEU A 236 11.53 9.40 9.05
C LEU A 236 12.75 9.70 8.18
N ALA A 237 12.63 10.60 7.19
CA ALA A 237 13.78 11.04 6.37
C ALA A 237 14.88 11.70 7.23
N VAL A 238 14.50 12.51 8.22
CA VAL A 238 15.44 13.10 9.19
C VAL A 238 16.11 12.02 10.03
N ALA A 239 15.37 11.00 10.47
CA ALA A 239 15.93 9.87 11.19
C ALA A 239 16.96 9.10 10.34
N LYS A 240 16.66 8.86 9.06
CA LYS A 240 17.61 8.22 8.12
C LYS A 240 18.88 9.06 7.93
N LEU A 241 18.77 10.39 7.84
CA LEU A 241 19.91 11.29 7.76
C LEU A 241 20.81 11.18 9.01
N PHE A 242 20.23 11.23 10.21
CA PHE A 242 21.01 11.04 11.45
C PHE A 242 21.63 9.65 11.57
N TRP A 243 21.03 8.64 10.96
CA TRP A 243 21.58 7.30 10.89
C TRP A 243 22.84 7.27 10.02
N GLN A 244 22.82 7.91 8.85
CA GLN A 244 24.01 8.06 8.01
C GLN A 244 25.14 8.81 8.74
N GLU A 245 24.80 9.80 9.57
CA GLU A 245 25.77 10.52 10.42
C GLU A 245 26.23 9.76 11.67
N ARG A 246 25.76 8.52 11.87
CA ARG A 246 26.06 7.66 13.04
C ARG A 246 25.64 8.26 14.39
N LYS A 247 24.66 9.18 14.41
CA LYS A 247 24.15 9.83 15.63
C LYS A 247 22.98 9.06 16.25
N TYR A 248 23.27 7.86 16.76
CA TYR A 248 22.26 6.89 17.19
C TYR A 248 21.27 7.38 18.27
N THR A 249 21.73 8.22 19.21
CA THR A 249 20.84 8.79 20.25
C THR A 249 19.78 9.71 19.66
N LYS A 250 20.13 10.47 18.61
CA LYS A 250 19.19 11.34 17.90
C LYS A 250 18.26 10.53 17.02
N VAL A 251 18.77 9.50 16.34
CA VAL A 251 17.97 8.59 15.50
C VAL A 251 16.81 8.00 16.30
N ARG A 252 17.09 7.44 17.49
CA ARG A 252 16.06 6.88 18.37
C ARG A 252 14.96 7.90 18.74
N LYS A 253 15.35 9.13 19.09
CA LYS A 253 14.38 10.19 19.43
C LYS A 253 13.50 10.56 18.24
N TRP A 254 14.07 10.64 17.04
CA TRP A 254 13.30 10.94 15.83
C TRP A 254 12.40 9.79 15.40
N LEU A 255 12.85 8.54 15.51
CA LEU A 255 12.01 7.37 15.23
C LEU A 255 10.86 7.24 16.25
N GLU A 256 11.13 7.47 17.54
CA GLU A 256 10.07 7.51 18.55
C GLU A 256 9.05 8.61 18.23
N ARG A 257 9.51 9.81 17.82
CA ARG A 257 8.63 10.88 17.35
C ARG A 257 7.82 10.47 16.11
N THR A 258 8.40 9.78 15.12
CA THR A 258 7.66 9.33 13.92
C THR A 258 6.47 8.44 14.28
N VAL A 259 6.70 7.52 15.21
CA VAL A 259 5.72 6.55 15.67
C VAL A 259 4.63 7.20 16.52
N GLN A 260 4.99 8.17 17.36
CA GLN A 260 4.04 8.93 18.18
C GLN A 260 3.15 9.86 17.34
N LEU A 261 3.69 10.45 16.27
CA LEU A 261 2.92 11.29 15.36
C LEU A 261 1.87 10.49 14.59
N GLN A 262 2.25 9.31 14.06
CA GLN A 262 1.31 8.43 13.38
C GLN A 262 1.66 6.95 13.63
N SER A 263 0.92 6.34 14.56
CA SER A 263 1.07 4.93 14.90
C SER A 263 0.69 4.00 13.74
N GLU A 264 -0.15 4.44 12.80
CA GLU A 264 -0.56 3.60 11.66
C GLU A 264 0.48 3.56 10.50
N PHE A 265 1.60 4.29 10.62
CA PHE A 265 2.63 4.36 9.58
C PHE A 265 3.65 3.20 9.70
N GLY A 266 3.45 2.15 8.92
CA GLY A 266 4.22 0.91 8.95
C GLY A 266 5.68 1.04 8.53
N ASP A 267 6.02 1.94 7.59
CA ASP A 267 7.42 2.15 7.21
C ASP A 267 8.23 2.71 8.39
N GLY A 268 7.63 3.61 9.20
CA GLY A 268 8.25 4.14 10.41
C GLY A 268 8.61 3.04 11.41
N TRP A 269 7.68 2.12 11.67
CA TRP A 269 7.91 0.95 12.51
C TRP A 269 8.97 0.00 11.94
N ALA A 270 8.98 -0.22 10.63
CA ALA A 270 9.95 -1.11 10.00
C ALA A 270 11.38 -0.57 10.09
N TYR A 271 11.58 0.74 9.88
CA TYR A 271 12.86 1.39 10.12
C TYR A 271 13.23 1.41 11.61
N TYR A 272 12.27 1.57 12.51
CA TYR A 272 12.53 1.55 13.95
C TYR A 272 12.97 0.18 14.46
N TYR A 273 12.31 -0.87 13.98
CA TYR A 273 12.71 -2.25 14.24
C TYR A 273 14.11 -2.55 13.65
N LEU A 274 14.39 -2.13 12.42
CA LEU A 274 15.71 -2.30 11.79
C LEU A 274 16.82 -1.57 12.56
N PHE A 275 16.51 -0.41 13.13
CA PHE A 275 17.46 0.36 13.92
C PHE A 275 17.82 -0.34 15.23
N GLU A 276 16.84 -0.82 16.00
CA GLU A 276 17.14 -1.53 17.25
C GLU A 276 17.75 -2.92 17.03
N THR A 277 17.49 -3.60 15.90
CA THR A 277 18.19 -4.87 15.61
C THR A 277 19.67 -4.68 15.36
N LYS A 278 20.09 -3.53 14.79
CA LYS A 278 21.49 -3.23 14.49
C LYS A 278 22.24 -2.48 15.59
N HIS A 279 21.54 -1.58 16.29
CA HIS A 279 22.14 -0.63 17.24
C HIS A 279 21.47 -0.67 18.63
N GLY A 280 20.75 -1.75 18.93
CA GLY A 280 20.08 -1.95 20.20
C GLY A 280 21.07 -2.04 21.36
N ILE A 281 20.78 -1.28 22.42
CA ILE A 281 21.56 -1.27 23.67
C ILE A 281 21.25 -2.52 24.52
N THR A 282 20.10 -3.15 24.30
CA THR A 282 19.61 -4.32 25.05
C THR A 282 18.98 -5.31 24.09
N THR A 283 19.20 -6.61 24.32
CA THR A 283 18.62 -7.73 23.54
C THR A 283 17.09 -7.67 23.43
N ASN A 284 16.42 -7.07 24.42
CA ASN A 284 14.95 -6.97 24.49
C ASN A 284 14.36 -5.73 23.78
N ALA A 285 15.18 -4.81 23.28
CA ALA A 285 14.70 -3.60 22.58
C ALA A 285 13.86 -3.89 21.32
N PRO A 286 14.25 -4.80 20.40
CA PRO A 286 13.45 -5.10 19.21
C PRO A 286 12.10 -5.75 19.55
N GLU A 287 12.05 -6.57 20.61
CA GLU A 287 10.80 -7.22 21.05
C GLU A 287 9.80 -6.23 21.62
N LYS A 288 10.27 -5.23 22.38
CA LYS A 288 9.41 -4.14 22.90
C LYS A 288 8.76 -3.35 21.76
N ILE A 289 9.51 -3.04 20.72
CA ILE A 289 8.99 -2.34 19.54
C ILE A 289 7.99 -3.21 18.79
N LEU A 290 8.28 -4.51 18.67
CA LEU A 290 7.38 -5.45 18.02
C LEU A 290 6.03 -5.52 18.74
N ARG A 291 6.00 -5.55 20.08
CA ARG A 291 4.75 -5.47 20.86
C ARG A 291 3.97 -4.18 20.59
N ARG A 292 4.64 -3.03 20.67
CA ARG A 292 4.01 -1.73 20.39
C ARG A 292 3.48 -1.63 18.95
N CYS A 293 4.18 -2.23 18.00
CA CYS A 293 3.74 -2.25 16.60
C CYS A 293 2.52 -3.16 16.39
N ILE A 294 2.38 -4.24 17.15
CA ILE A 294 1.18 -5.08 17.12
C ILE A 294 -0.02 -4.30 17.66
N GLU A 295 0.15 -3.60 18.79
CA GLU A 295 -0.89 -2.75 19.38
C GLU A 295 -1.33 -1.60 18.44
N ALA A 296 -0.39 -1.07 17.65
CA ALA A 296 -0.63 0.05 16.75
C ALA A 296 -1.30 -0.32 15.41
N GLU A 297 -1.34 -1.60 15.02
CA GLU A 297 -1.90 -2.11 13.76
C GLU A 297 -1.61 -1.22 12.51
N PRO A 298 -0.34 -1.10 12.07
CA PRO A 298 0.01 -0.23 10.95
C PRO A 298 -0.62 -0.65 9.62
N LYS A 299 -1.11 0.35 8.89
CA LYS A 299 -1.84 0.19 7.61
C LYS A 299 -1.20 0.93 6.45
N TYR A 300 -0.47 2.00 6.75
CA TYR A 300 0.12 2.89 5.76
C TYR A 300 1.62 2.67 5.61
N GLY A 301 2.20 3.19 4.54
CA GLY A 301 3.62 2.99 4.20
C GLY A 301 3.76 2.32 2.84
N GLU A 302 4.69 2.79 2.05
CA GLU A 302 4.90 2.26 0.71
C GLU A 302 5.52 0.87 0.76
N HIS A 303 6.58 0.70 1.56
CA HIS A 303 7.22 -0.61 1.73
C HIS A 303 6.31 -1.55 2.51
N TRP A 304 5.61 -1.04 3.53
CA TRP A 304 4.62 -1.80 4.27
C TRP A 304 3.50 -2.32 3.38
N THR A 305 2.91 -1.45 2.55
CA THR A 305 1.80 -1.85 1.67
C THR A 305 2.26 -2.75 0.53
N GLN A 306 3.50 -2.60 0.04
CA GLN A 306 4.05 -3.49 -0.97
C GLN A 306 4.15 -4.94 -0.48
N ILE A 307 4.51 -5.16 0.78
CA ILE A 307 4.68 -6.50 1.37
C ILE A 307 3.37 -7.05 1.93
N SER A 308 2.63 -6.24 2.69
CA SER A 308 1.36 -6.69 3.30
C SER A 308 0.29 -7.04 2.26
N LYS A 309 0.32 -6.43 1.07
CA LYS A 309 -0.61 -6.74 -0.01
C LYS A 309 -0.20 -7.94 -0.87
N GLN A 310 0.99 -8.52 -0.66
CA GLN A 310 1.34 -9.78 -1.31
C GLN A 310 0.43 -10.88 -0.78
N THR A 311 -0.15 -11.65 -1.68
CA THR A 311 -1.10 -12.73 -1.36
C THR A 311 -0.49 -13.75 -0.39
N GLU A 312 0.80 -14.07 -0.57
CA GLU A 312 1.58 -14.98 0.29
C GLU A 312 1.76 -14.51 1.74
N HIS A 313 1.58 -13.22 2.02
CA HIS A 313 1.86 -12.62 3.33
C HIS A 313 0.60 -12.14 4.04
N ARG A 314 -0.56 -12.28 3.39
CA ARG A 314 -1.84 -11.78 3.90
C ARG A 314 -2.26 -12.38 5.24
N ARG A 315 -1.98 -13.68 5.44
CA ARG A 315 -2.33 -14.41 6.67
C ARG A 315 -1.24 -14.36 7.74
N LYS A 316 -0.08 -13.78 7.43
CA LYS A 316 1.04 -13.76 8.36
C LYS A 316 0.81 -12.71 9.44
N PRO A 317 1.17 -12.97 10.71
CA PRO A 317 1.01 -11.99 11.77
C PRO A 317 1.83 -10.74 11.47
N ILE A 318 1.37 -9.59 11.96
CA ILE A 318 2.03 -8.28 11.81
C ILE A 318 3.52 -8.37 12.21
N ALA A 319 3.83 -9.13 13.27
CA ALA A 319 5.19 -9.43 13.72
C ALA A 319 6.12 -9.99 12.63
N HIS A 320 5.59 -10.86 11.75
CA HIS A 320 6.36 -11.42 10.65
C HIS A 320 6.44 -10.44 9.47
N ILE A 321 5.39 -9.66 9.24
CA ILE A 321 5.39 -8.62 8.20
C ILE A 321 6.47 -7.57 8.50
N ILE A 322 6.58 -7.07 9.74
CA ILE A 322 7.64 -6.12 10.13
C ILE A 322 9.02 -6.68 9.83
N LYS A 323 9.27 -7.96 10.17
CA LYS A 323 10.55 -8.62 9.91
C LYS A 323 10.85 -8.67 8.41
N LEU A 324 9.88 -9.04 7.58
CA LEU A 324 10.03 -9.05 6.12
C LEU A 324 10.22 -7.65 5.53
N VAL A 325 9.51 -6.64 6.04
CA VAL A 325 9.68 -5.23 5.61
C VAL A 325 11.07 -4.75 5.99
N SER A 326 11.51 -5.01 7.21
CA SER A 326 12.83 -4.59 7.69
C SER A 326 13.99 -5.21 6.89
N SER A 327 13.84 -6.43 6.37
CA SER A 327 14.87 -7.07 5.55
C SER A 327 14.90 -6.60 4.11
N ARG A 328 13.75 -6.17 3.55
CA ARG A 328 13.64 -5.64 2.18
C ARG A 328 13.93 -4.14 2.07
N ILE A 329 13.90 -3.41 3.17
CA ILE A 329 14.22 -1.99 3.19
C ILE A 329 15.68 -1.76 2.80
N PRO A 330 15.98 -0.83 1.86
CA PRO A 330 17.34 -0.44 1.56
C PRO A 330 17.95 0.18 2.81
N HIS A 331 19.06 -0.41 3.25
CA HIS A 331 19.85 0.16 4.33
C HIS A 331 20.28 1.56 3.92
N PRO A 332 20.05 2.60 4.74
CA PRO A 332 20.68 3.89 4.50
C PRO A 332 22.19 3.63 4.50
N HIS A 333 22.81 3.69 3.32
CA HIS A 333 24.21 3.33 3.12
C HIS A 333 25.08 4.08 4.13
N ILE A 334 25.83 3.30 4.91
CA ILE A 334 26.93 3.77 5.77
C ILE A 334 28.06 4.29 4.90
#